data_AF-A0A1B9JZY6-F1
#
_entry.id   AF-A0A1B9JZY6-F1
#
_cell.length_a   1.000
_cell.length_b   1.000
_cell.length_c   1.000
_cell.angle_alpha   90.00
_cell.angle_beta   90.00
_cell.angle_gamma   90.00
#
_symmetry.space_group_name_H-M   'P 1'
#
loop_
_entity.id
_entity.type
_entity.pdbx_description
1 polymer ?
#
loop_
_entity_poly.entity_id
_entity_poly.type
_entity_poly.pdbx_seq_one_letter_code
_entity_poly.pdbx_strand_id
1 'polypeptide(L)'
;MNNKFDIIEFNQHKDRFNNWEFFLSDGSKVRRFKAADYYLEHIKLSDSPYIKISAYNKNGVLLQKGTKFYDIKLDMEDYDLQGNMLKKTTYDAPYKLTIEELRKIIQDNFNIDIMNTKQVFALNRFEDKKVTNLPYYLVRYIDQQENQKFHYILVNGNTGEIVHTIDGYFMSEENKDIWQEYLKTRKTK
;
A
#
# COMPACT_ATOMS: atom_id res chain seq x y z
N MET A 1 17.39 -0.93 9.70
CA MET A 1 17.46 -0.59 8.27
C MET A 1 18.83 0.02 8.03
N ASN A 2 19.49 -0.37 6.94
CA ASN A 2 20.86 0.06 6.67
C ASN A 2 20.84 1.49 6.11
N ASN A 3 21.70 2.38 6.60
CA ASN A 3 21.75 3.77 6.12
C ASN A 3 22.47 3.90 4.76
N LYS A 4 22.97 2.79 4.22
CA LYS A 4 23.67 2.72 2.94
C LYS A 4 23.28 1.46 2.19
N PHE A 5 23.06 1.60 0.88
CA PHE A 5 22.81 0.48 -0.03
C PHE A 5 24.13 -0.14 -0.49
N ASP A 6 24.25 -1.47 -0.37
CA ASP A 6 25.41 -2.19 -0.87
C ASP A 6 25.28 -2.46 -2.37
N ILE A 7 25.86 -1.55 -3.17
CA ILE A 7 25.82 -1.62 -4.63
C ILE A 7 26.65 -2.81 -5.15
N ILE A 8 27.74 -3.17 -4.46
CA ILE A 8 28.63 -4.24 -4.91
C ILE A 8 27.89 -5.57 -4.76
N GLU A 9 27.35 -5.82 -3.57
CA GLU A 9 26.53 -7.01 -3.29
C GLU A 9 25.34 -7.10 -4.24
N PHE A 10 24.62 -5.98 -4.46
CA PHE A 10 23.49 -5.95 -5.38
C PHE A 10 23.90 -6.32 -6.82
N ASN A 11 25.01 -5.80 -7.33
CA ASN A 11 25.46 -6.10 -8.69
C ASN A 11 25.89 -7.55 -8.89
N GLN A 12 26.30 -8.24 -7.83
CA GLN A 12 26.65 -9.68 -7.89
C GLN A 12 25.40 -10.57 -8.00
N HIS A 13 24.25 -10.13 -7.48
CA HIS A 13 23.06 -10.98 -7.34
C HIS A 13 21.88 -10.57 -8.22
N LYS A 14 21.87 -9.35 -8.76
CA LYS A 14 20.76 -8.87 -9.58
C LYS A 14 20.57 -9.69 -10.85
N ASP A 15 19.33 -9.87 -11.23
CA ASP A 15 18.94 -10.44 -12.51
C ASP A 15 19.17 -9.46 -13.69
N ARG A 16 18.83 -9.91 -14.90
CA ARG A 16 18.94 -9.10 -16.13
C ARG A 16 18.02 -7.86 -16.15
N PHE A 17 17.01 -7.82 -15.27
CA PHE A 17 16.07 -6.71 -15.12
C PHE A 17 16.47 -5.77 -13.96
N ASN A 18 17.66 -5.94 -13.41
CA ASN A 18 18.15 -5.21 -12.24
C ASN A 18 17.26 -5.40 -11.00
N ASN A 19 16.75 -6.60 -10.78
CA ASN A 19 16.05 -6.99 -9.56
C ASN A 19 16.83 -8.08 -8.83
N TRP A 20 16.81 -8.04 -7.50
CA TRP A 20 17.32 -9.10 -6.64
C TRP A 20 16.29 -9.34 -5.55
N GLU A 21 15.79 -10.57 -5.47
CA GLU A 21 14.84 -11.00 -4.44
C GLU A 21 15.46 -12.11 -3.59
N PHE A 22 15.23 -12.06 -2.28
CA PHE A 22 15.65 -13.08 -1.33
C PHE A 22 14.79 -13.03 -0.06
N PHE A 23 14.90 -14.07 0.77
CA PHE A 23 14.19 -14.17 2.04
C PHE A 23 15.15 -13.96 3.21
N LEU A 24 14.68 -13.28 4.25
CA LEU A 24 15.34 -13.21 5.55
C LEU A 24 14.99 -14.47 6.36
N SER A 25 15.72 -14.71 7.45
CA SER A 25 15.49 -15.83 8.36
C SER A 25 14.12 -15.79 9.04
N ASP A 26 13.51 -14.62 9.17
CA ASP A 26 12.15 -14.43 9.72
C ASP A 26 11.03 -14.65 8.69
N GLY A 27 11.37 -15.05 7.46
CA GLY A 27 10.43 -15.26 6.36
C GLY A 27 10.05 -13.99 5.58
N SER A 28 10.52 -12.81 6.01
CA SER A 28 10.29 -11.56 5.28
C SER A 28 10.96 -11.61 3.91
N LYS A 29 10.26 -11.10 2.88
CA LYS A 29 10.78 -11.05 1.51
C LYS A 29 11.42 -9.69 1.25
N VAL A 30 12.69 -9.70 0.86
CA VAL A 30 13.42 -8.52 0.39
C VAL A 30 13.39 -8.50 -1.13
N ARG A 31 13.07 -7.34 -1.71
CA ARG A 31 13.26 -7.02 -3.11
C ARG A 31 14.10 -5.77 -3.21
N ARG A 32 15.30 -5.90 -3.78
CA ARG A 32 16.17 -4.79 -4.15
C ARG A 32 16.11 -4.61 -5.66
N PHE A 33 16.04 -3.38 -6.14
CA PHE A 33 16.09 -3.12 -7.57
C PHE A 33 16.65 -1.75 -7.91
N LYS A 34 17.21 -1.64 -9.11
CA LYS A 34 17.72 -0.39 -9.66
C LYS A 34 16.76 0.15 -10.70
N ALA A 35 16.31 1.38 -10.51
CA ALA A 35 15.74 2.21 -11.56
C ALA A 35 16.79 3.21 -12.03
N ALA A 36 16.49 4.00 -13.07
CA ALA A 36 17.41 4.93 -13.77
C ALA A 36 18.64 5.36 -12.94
N ASP A 37 18.45 6.25 -11.96
CA ASP A 37 19.52 6.82 -11.14
C ASP A 37 19.41 6.52 -9.64
N TYR A 38 18.60 5.54 -9.26
CA TYR A 38 18.33 5.22 -7.86
C TYR A 38 18.14 3.72 -7.60
N TYR A 39 18.43 3.32 -6.37
CA TYR A 39 18.16 1.98 -5.87
C TYR A 39 16.97 2.01 -4.93
N LEU A 40 16.19 0.93 -4.93
CA LEU A 40 15.05 0.71 -4.04
C LEU A 40 15.23 -0.60 -3.30
N GLU A 41 14.82 -0.60 -2.03
CA GLU A 41 14.69 -1.80 -1.21
C GLU A 41 13.29 -1.83 -0.61
N HIS A 42 12.55 -2.90 -0.90
CA HIS A 42 11.27 -3.22 -0.27
C HIS A 42 11.43 -4.47 0.57
N ILE A 43 11.04 -4.40 1.84
CA ILE A 43 10.98 -5.54 2.75
C ILE A 43 9.51 -5.77 3.09
N LYS A 44 8.91 -6.79 2.46
CA LYS A 44 7.58 -7.27 2.80
C LYS A 44 7.71 -8.16 4.03
N LEU A 45 7.14 -7.73 5.15
CA LEU A 45 7.22 -8.47 6.40
C LEU A 45 6.43 -9.79 6.29
N SER A 46 6.95 -10.86 6.88
CA SER A 46 6.29 -12.16 6.88
C SER A 46 4.90 -12.06 7.53
N ASP A 47 3.91 -12.74 6.93
CA ASP A 47 2.52 -12.79 7.39
C ASP A 47 1.91 -11.42 7.76
N SER A 48 2.34 -10.38 7.07
CA SER A 48 2.00 -9.00 7.41
C SER A 48 1.74 -8.16 6.16
N PRO A 49 0.76 -7.25 6.23
CA PRO A 49 0.52 -6.28 5.16
C PRO A 49 1.52 -5.13 5.15
N TYR A 50 2.39 -5.04 6.17
CA TYR A 50 3.35 -3.97 6.29
C TYR A 50 4.57 -4.20 5.40
N ILE A 51 5.01 -3.13 4.75
CA ILE A 51 6.17 -3.11 3.86
C ILE A 51 7.08 -1.97 4.29
N LYS A 52 8.33 -2.30 4.64
CA LYS A 52 9.36 -1.27 4.83
C LYS A 52 9.92 -0.91 3.46
N ILE A 53 10.06 0.38 3.19
CA ILE A 53 10.60 0.86 1.92
C ILE A 53 11.79 1.78 2.17
N SER A 54 12.78 1.72 1.29
CA SER A 54 13.90 2.64 1.29
C SER A 54 14.35 2.92 -0.14
N ALA A 55 14.74 4.17 -0.39
CA ALA A 55 15.27 4.63 -1.66
C ALA A 55 16.64 5.25 -1.44
N TYR A 56 17.55 4.99 -2.38
CA TYR A 56 18.95 5.40 -2.28
C TYR A 56 19.41 6.02 -3.61
N ASN A 57 20.28 7.01 -3.55
CA ASN A 57 20.88 7.59 -4.75
C ASN A 57 21.84 6.61 -5.43
N LYS A 58 22.37 6.98 -6.60
CA LYS A 58 23.35 6.17 -7.35
C LYS A 58 24.62 5.78 -6.58
N ASN A 59 24.94 6.49 -5.50
CA ASN A 59 26.10 6.22 -4.63
C ASN A 59 25.72 5.36 -3.40
N GLY A 60 24.46 4.95 -3.30
CA GLY A 60 23.92 4.14 -2.22
C GLY A 60 23.58 4.93 -0.96
N VAL A 61 23.59 6.27 -1.00
CA VAL A 61 23.19 7.12 0.13
C VAL A 61 21.67 7.13 0.22
N LEU A 62 21.15 6.95 1.43
CA LEU A 62 19.72 6.96 1.71
C LEU A 62 19.10 8.33 1.35
N LEU A 63 18.02 8.30 0.57
CA LEU A 63 17.22 9.48 0.19
C LEU A 63 15.84 9.48 0.85
N GLN A 64 15.29 8.30 1.08
CA GLN A 64 13.96 8.16 1.68
C GLN A 64 13.87 6.81 2.39
N LYS A 65 13.20 6.76 3.54
CA LYS A 65 12.73 5.49 4.12
C LYS A 65 11.36 5.66 4.75
N GLY A 66 10.65 4.56 4.92
CA GLY A 66 9.36 4.60 5.58
C GLY A 66 8.64 3.27 5.62
N THR A 67 7.38 3.34 6.00
CA THR A 67 6.51 2.17 6.12
C THR A 67 5.25 2.37 5.30
N LYS A 68 4.85 1.31 4.62
CA LYS A 68 3.56 1.17 3.98
C LYS A 68 2.73 0.08 4.65
N PHE A 69 1.42 0.20 4.54
CA PHE A 69 0.43 -0.85 4.82
C PHE A 69 -0.30 -1.14 3.50
N TYR A 70 -0.05 -2.29 2.89
CA TYR A 70 -0.33 -2.51 1.46
C TYR A 70 0.24 -1.35 0.61
N ASP A 71 -0.62 -0.63 -0.12
CA ASP A 71 -0.25 0.50 -0.97
C ASP A 71 -0.35 1.85 -0.26
N ILE A 72 -0.77 1.86 1.01
CA ILE A 72 -0.88 3.07 1.83
C ILE A 72 0.48 3.45 2.40
N LYS A 73 0.97 4.65 2.09
CA LYS A 73 2.10 5.28 2.82
C LYS A 73 1.63 5.71 4.20
N LEU A 74 2.39 5.39 5.25
CA LEU A 74 2.11 5.77 6.64
C LEU A 74 3.06 6.88 7.08
N ASP A 75 4.28 6.52 7.48
CA ASP A 75 5.34 7.44 7.84
C ASP A 75 6.47 7.36 6.81
N MET A 76 6.91 8.51 6.33
CA MET A 76 8.06 8.65 5.46
C MET A 76 9.04 9.67 6.03
N GLU A 77 10.32 9.37 5.90
CA GLU A 77 11.43 10.26 6.22
C GLU A 77 12.20 10.53 4.94
N ASP A 78 12.43 11.80 4.65
CA ASP A 78 13.19 12.27 3.49
C ASP A 78 14.55 12.81 3.93
N TYR A 79 15.55 12.57 3.09
CA TYR A 79 16.96 12.88 3.34
C TYR A 79 17.55 13.65 2.16
N ASP A 80 18.58 14.46 2.43
CA ASP A 80 19.35 15.13 1.39
C ASP A 80 20.32 14.15 0.68
N LEU A 81 21.07 14.66 -0.30
CA LEU A 81 22.01 13.84 -1.07
C LEU A 81 23.21 13.35 -0.26
N GLN A 82 23.44 13.92 0.93
CA GLN A 82 24.49 13.55 1.87
C GLN A 82 23.98 12.59 2.96
N GLY A 83 22.67 12.33 3.02
CA GLY A 83 22.03 11.46 3.99
C GLY A 83 21.63 12.16 5.28
N ASN A 84 21.53 13.49 5.31
CA ASN A 84 20.99 14.23 6.45
C ASN A 84 19.46 14.29 6.37
N MET A 85 18.78 14.11 7.50
CA MET A 85 17.32 14.14 7.56
C MET A 85 16.79 15.54 7.26
N LEU A 86 15.87 15.64 6.29
CA LEU A 86 15.21 16.89 5.91
C LEU A 86 13.86 17.04 6.60
N LYS A 87 13.03 15.99 6.59
CA LYS A 87 11.69 16.02 7.18
C LYS A 87 11.15 14.62 7.44
N LYS A 88 10.14 14.57 8.30
CA LYS A 88 9.25 13.42 8.50
C LYS A 88 7.83 13.80 8.11
N THR A 89 7.13 12.93 7.41
CA THR A 89 5.75 13.12 6.98
C THR A 89 4.91 11.92 7.41
N THR A 90 3.89 12.19 8.21
CA THR A 90 2.84 11.23 8.57
C THR A 90 1.64 11.46 7.66
N TYR A 91 1.35 10.47 6.82
CA TYR A 91 0.29 10.50 5.80
C TYR A 91 -1.10 10.19 6.36
N ASP A 92 -1.19 9.83 7.65
CA ASP A 92 -2.47 9.61 8.33
C ASP A 92 -3.20 10.91 8.67
N ALA A 93 -2.53 12.08 8.58
CA ALA A 93 -3.12 13.36 8.99
C ALA A 93 -4.52 13.68 8.40
N PRO A 94 -4.83 13.35 7.13
CA PRO A 94 -6.16 13.57 6.57
C PRO A 94 -7.24 12.59 7.07
N TYR A 95 -6.87 11.49 7.73
CA TYR A 95 -7.74 10.36 8.08
C TYR A 95 -7.92 10.32 9.59
N LYS A 96 -9.13 10.61 10.07
CA LYS A 96 -9.44 10.44 11.50
C LYS A 96 -9.57 8.96 11.90
N LEU A 97 -9.98 8.11 10.95
CA LEU A 97 -10.12 6.68 11.15
C LEU A 97 -8.75 6.01 11.04
N THR A 98 -8.36 5.32 12.11
CA THR A 98 -7.13 4.53 12.16
C THR A 98 -7.26 3.21 11.41
N ILE A 99 -6.12 2.58 11.06
CA ILE A 99 -6.11 1.26 10.42
C ILE A 99 -6.75 0.19 11.32
N GLU A 100 -6.56 0.27 12.63
CA GLU A 100 -7.14 -0.72 13.55
C GLU A 100 -8.65 -0.56 13.70
N GLU A 101 -9.18 0.66 13.64
CA GLU A 101 -10.62 0.90 13.57
C GLU A 101 -11.20 0.42 12.24
N LEU A 102 -10.51 0.70 11.12
CA LEU A 102 -10.89 0.16 9.81
C LEU A 102 -10.93 -1.36 9.85
N ARG A 103 -9.92 -2.02 10.45
CA ARG A 103 -9.88 -3.48 10.61
C ARG A 103 -11.13 -4.00 11.29
N LYS A 104 -11.52 -3.40 12.41
CA LYS A 104 -12.74 -3.78 13.15
C LYS A 104 -13.99 -3.63 12.30
N ILE A 105 -14.15 -2.49 11.63
CA ILE A 105 -15.30 -2.25 10.73
C ILE A 105 -15.39 -3.33 9.64
N ILE A 106 -14.27 -3.64 8.99
CA ILE A 106 -14.26 -4.63 7.91
C ILE A 106 -14.49 -6.05 8.46
N GLN A 107 -13.88 -6.39 9.60
CA GLN A 107 -14.06 -7.68 10.24
C GLN A 107 -15.52 -7.90 10.69
N ASP A 108 -16.14 -6.90 11.32
CA ASP A 108 -17.49 -7.00 11.88
C ASP A 108 -18.57 -7.08 10.78
N ASN A 109 -18.36 -6.41 9.64
CA ASN A 109 -19.36 -6.34 8.57
C ASN A 109 -19.17 -7.43 7.50
N PHE A 110 -17.94 -7.91 7.27
CA PHE A 110 -17.62 -8.81 6.16
C PHE A 110 -16.89 -10.08 6.58
N ASN A 111 -16.54 -10.24 7.86
CA ASN A 111 -15.72 -11.35 8.36
C ASN A 111 -14.35 -11.45 7.65
N ILE A 112 -13.76 -10.31 7.29
CA ILE A 112 -12.46 -10.20 6.65
C ILE A 112 -11.48 -9.48 7.57
N ASP A 113 -10.30 -10.08 7.78
CA ASP A 113 -9.21 -9.44 8.52
C ASP A 113 -8.28 -8.74 7.53
N ILE A 114 -8.24 -7.40 7.55
CA ILE A 114 -7.33 -6.64 6.69
C ILE A 114 -5.85 -6.84 7.04
N MET A 115 -5.52 -7.50 8.15
CA MET A 115 -4.17 -7.94 8.47
C MET A 115 -3.80 -9.24 7.74
N ASN A 116 -4.80 -9.98 7.26
CA ASN A 116 -4.59 -11.25 6.57
C ASN A 116 -4.39 -11.02 5.06
N THR A 117 -3.12 -11.05 4.64
CA THR A 117 -2.72 -10.88 3.23
C THR A 117 -3.20 -11.99 2.29
N LYS A 118 -3.77 -13.09 2.80
CA LYS A 118 -4.42 -14.14 1.98
C LYS A 118 -5.88 -13.80 1.66
N GLN A 119 -6.52 -12.93 2.45
CA GLN A 119 -7.90 -12.50 2.23
C GLN A 119 -7.95 -11.20 1.42
N VAL A 120 -7.12 -10.22 1.78
CA VAL A 120 -7.10 -8.91 1.14
C VAL A 120 -6.05 -8.87 0.03
N PHE A 121 -6.52 -8.56 -1.18
CA PHE A 121 -5.68 -8.41 -2.37
C PHE A 121 -4.98 -7.06 -2.41
N ALA A 122 -5.73 -5.99 -2.16
CA ALA A 122 -5.21 -4.62 -2.15
C ALA A 122 -5.98 -3.75 -1.17
N LEU A 123 -5.28 -2.77 -0.61
CA LEU A 123 -5.87 -1.77 0.24
C LEU A 123 -5.15 -0.45 0.00
N ASN A 124 -5.94 0.57 -0.37
CA ASN A 124 -5.44 1.89 -0.73
C ASN A 124 -6.32 2.96 -0.09
N ARG A 125 -5.88 4.21 -0.15
CA ARG A 125 -6.64 5.36 0.32
C ARG A 125 -6.43 6.59 -0.55
N PHE A 126 -7.42 7.47 -0.59
CA PHE A 126 -7.34 8.72 -1.34
C PHE A 126 -8.21 9.80 -0.71
N GLU A 127 -7.85 11.05 -0.99
CA GLU A 127 -8.68 12.22 -0.67
C GLU A 127 -9.35 12.71 -1.95
N ASP A 128 -10.68 12.74 -1.98
CA ASP A 128 -11.39 13.41 -3.05
C ASP A 128 -11.56 14.89 -2.69
N LYS A 129 -10.77 15.74 -3.33
CA LYS A 129 -10.78 17.19 -3.11
C LYS A 129 -11.81 17.95 -3.95
N LYS A 130 -12.53 17.27 -4.86
CA LYS A 130 -13.39 17.93 -5.85
C LYS A 130 -14.87 17.79 -5.55
N VAL A 131 -15.33 16.60 -5.18
CA VAL A 131 -16.78 16.34 -5.08
C VAL A 131 -17.25 16.30 -3.63
N THR A 132 -16.51 15.61 -2.78
CA THR A 132 -16.91 15.30 -1.42
C THR A 132 -16.03 16.01 -0.39
N ASN A 133 -14.81 16.39 -0.76
CA ASN A 133 -13.80 16.96 0.14
C ASN A 133 -13.52 16.05 1.35
N LEU A 134 -13.51 14.73 1.12
CA LEU A 134 -13.38 13.70 2.16
C LEU A 134 -12.30 12.67 1.80
N PRO A 135 -11.66 12.07 2.82
CA PRO A 135 -10.79 10.92 2.67
C PRO A 135 -11.59 9.61 2.56
N TYR A 136 -11.05 8.63 1.84
CA TYR A 136 -11.63 7.29 1.72
C TYR A 136 -10.57 6.20 1.79
N TYR A 137 -10.94 5.06 2.37
CA TYR A 137 -10.26 3.78 2.21
C TYR A 137 -10.97 2.96 1.14
N LEU A 138 -10.19 2.29 0.30
CA LEU A 138 -10.67 1.31 -0.66
C LEU A 138 -10.04 -0.05 -0.32
N VAL A 139 -10.88 -0.98 0.13
CA VAL A 139 -10.49 -2.36 0.43
C VAL A 139 -10.92 -3.25 -0.73
N ARG A 140 -10.01 -4.07 -1.24
CA ARG A 140 -10.29 -5.10 -2.23
C ARG A 140 -9.89 -6.46 -1.67
N TYR A 141 -10.86 -7.34 -1.45
CA TYR A 141 -10.62 -8.70 -0.96
C TYR A 141 -11.14 -9.75 -1.94
N ILE A 142 -10.57 -10.94 -1.85
CA ILE A 142 -10.85 -12.07 -2.74
C ILE A 142 -12.05 -12.82 -2.19
N ASP A 143 -13.00 -13.19 -3.05
CA ASP A 143 -14.07 -14.12 -2.69
C ASP A 143 -13.44 -15.50 -2.42
N GLN A 144 -13.68 -16.07 -1.24
CA GLN A 144 -13.09 -17.35 -0.86
C GLN A 144 -13.77 -18.57 -1.50
N GLN A 145 -14.98 -18.39 -2.03
CA GLN A 145 -15.79 -19.45 -2.64
C GLN A 145 -15.68 -19.41 -4.17
N GLU A 146 -15.56 -18.21 -4.74
CA GLU A 146 -15.49 -18.01 -6.18
C GLU A 146 -14.12 -17.50 -6.61
N ASN A 147 -13.32 -18.39 -7.21
CA ASN A 147 -12.05 -18.03 -7.79
C ASN A 147 -12.22 -16.87 -8.79
N GLN A 148 -11.33 -15.88 -8.71
CA GLN A 148 -11.29 -14.69 -9.56
C GLN A 148 -12.33 -13.60 -9.25
N LYS A 149 -13.26 -13.81 -8.32
CA LYS A 149 -14.15 -12.74 -7.87
C LYS A 149 -13.52 -11.91 -6.76
N PHE A 150 -13.76 -10.61 -6.81
CA PHE A 150 -13.32 -9.63 -5.82
C PHE A 150 -14.50 -8.81 -5.32
N HIS A 151 -14.42 -8.46 -4.05
CA HIS A 151 -15.31 -7.50 -3.43
C HIS A 151 -14.55 -6.21 -3.15
N TYR A 152 -15.18 -5.09 -3.46
CA TYR A 152 -14.63 -3.76 -3.26
C TYR A 152 -15.49 -3.03 -2.23
N ILE A 153 -14.85 -2.46 -1.21
CA ILE A 153 -15.51 -1.71 -0.14
C ILE A 153 -14.90 -0.31 -0.10
N LEU A 154 -15.76 0.70 -0.24
CA LEU A 154 -15.39 2.10 -0.07
C LEU A 154 -15.85 2.57 1.32
N VAL A 155 -14.91 3.03 2.14
CA VAL A 155 -15.15 3.45 3.52
C VAL A 155 -14.74 4.91 3.68
N ASN A 156 -15.59 5.72 4.30
CA ASN A 156 -15.26 7.10 4.68
C ASN A 156 -14.11 7.10 5.71
N GLY A 157 -12.99 7.72 5.35
CA GLY A 157 -11.76 7.74 6.15
C GLY A 157 -11.83 8.58 7.42
N ASN A 158 -12.94 9.26 7.69
CA ASN A 158 -13.17 10.02 8.92
C ASN A 158 -14.22 9.41 9.83
N THR A 159 -15.25 8.77 9.27
CA THR A 159 -16.39 8.26 10.04
C THR A 159 -16.41 6.74 10.16
N GLY A 160 -15.69 6.02 9.29
CA GLY A 160 -15.79 4.57 9.20
C GLY A 160 -17.06 4.06 8.49
N GLU A 161 -17.90 4.96 7.97
CA GLU A 161 -19.10 4.59 7.22
C GLU A 161 -18.72 3.86 5.92
N ILE A 162 -19.31 2.68 5.68
CA ILE A 162 -19.24 1.99 4.39
C ILE A 162 -20.19 2.72 3.43
N VAL A 163 -19.62 3.49 2.50
CA VAL A 163 -20.40 4.37 1.61
C VAL A 163 -20.80 3.68 0.31
N HIS A 164 -20.06 2.65 -0.09
CA HIS A 164 -20.37 1.88 -1.29
C HIS A 164 -19.67 0.52 -1.30
N THR A 165 -20.28 -0.46 -1.96
CA THR A 165 -19.70 -1.78 -2.23
C THR A 165 -20.04 -2.21 -3.64
N ILE A 166 -19.09 -2.84 -4.34
CA ILE A 166 -19.34 -3.48 -5.63
C ILE A 166 -18.57 -4.81 -5.71
N ASP A 167 -19.02 -5.68 -6.59
CA ASP A 167 -18.30 -6.90 -6.97
C ASP A 167 -17.60 -6.68 -8.32
N GLY A 168 -16.49 -7.37 -8.54
CA GLY A 168 -15.78 -7.42 -9.81
C GLY A 168 -15.04 -8.74 -10.01
N TYR A 169 -14.55 -8.99 -11.22
CA TYR A 169 -13.92 -10.24 -11.61
C TYR A 169 -12.53 -10.01 -12.22
N PHE A 170 -11.58 -10.91 -11.96
CA PHE A 170 -10.22 -10.79 -12.48
C PHE A 170 -10.24 -10.67 -14.01
N MET A 171 -9.54 -9.67 -14.55
CA MET A 171 -9.42 -9.43 -16.01
C MET A 171 -10.75 -9.19 -16.76
N SER A 172 -11.86 -8.93 -16.05
CA SER A 172 -13.11 -8.52 -16.72
C SER A 172 -13.05 -7.07 -17.19
N GLU A 173 -13.38 -6.84 -18.47
CA GLU A 173 -13.55 -5.50 -19.05
C GLU A 173 -14.80 -4.78 -18.52
N GLU A 174 -15.73 -5.53 -17.89
CA GLU A 174 -16.96 -5.00 -17.31
C GLU A 174 -16.77 -4.49 -15.87
N ASN A 175 -15.56 -4.64 -15.30
CA ASN A 175 -15.28 -4.18 -13.95
C ASN A 175 -15.53 -2.68 -13.83
N LYS A 176 -16.48 -2.36 -12.97
CA LYS A 176 -16.82 -0.98 -12.65
C LYS A 176 -15.81 -0.38 -11.70
N ASP A 177 -15.55 0.91 -11.86
CA ASP A 177 -14.80 1.68 -10.88
C ASP A 177 -15.73 2.05 -9.72
N ILE A 178 -15.44 1.54 -8.52
CA ILE A 178 -16.28 1.76 -7.33
C ILE A 178 -16.48 3.24 -7.00
N TRP A 179 -15.47 4.08 -7.28
CA TRP A 179 -15.57 5.51 -7.03
C TRP A 179 -16.55 6.16 -8.01
N GLN A 180 -16.49 5.82 -9.30
CA GLN A 180 -17.47 6.30 -10.29
C GLN A 180 -18.88 5.82 -9.98
N GLU A 181 -19.06 4.57 -9.54
CA GLU A 181 -20.38 4.06 -9.16
C GLU A 181 -20.94 4.81 -7.94
N TYR A 182 -20.13 5.03 -6.90
CA TYR A 182 -20.51 5.84 -5.75
C TYR A 182 -20.88 7.29 -6.13
N LEU A 183 -20.15 7.90 -7.08
CA LEU A 183 -20.50 9.24 -7.55
C LEU A 183 -21.86 9.28 -8.27
N LYS A 184 -22.26 8.21 -8.95
CA LYS A 184 -23.60 8.12 -9.60
C LYS A 184 -24.73 8.09 -8.57
N THR A 185 -24.54 7.43 -7.42
CA THR A 185 -25.55 7.39 -6.35
C THR A 185 -25.71 8.73 -5.64
N ARG A 186 -24.75 9.65 -5.79
CA ARG A 186 -24.80 11.01 -5.25
C ARG A 186 -25.44 12.04 -6.17
N LYS A 187 -25.36 11.83 -7.50
CA LYS A 187 -25.98 12.73 -8.50
C LYS A 187 -27.50 12.58 -8.63
N THR A 188 -28.05 11.54 -8.02
CA THR A 188 -29.48 11.19 -8.03
C THR A 188 -30.24 11.68 -6.79
N LYS A 189 -29.58 12.44 -5.92
CA LYS A 189 -30.17 13.18 -4.80
C LYS A 189 -30.14 14.67 -5.10
#